data_AF-A0A383EGM0-F1
#
_entry.id   AF-A0A383EGM0-F1
#
_cell.length_a   1.000
_cell.length_b   1.000
_cell.length_c   1.000
_cell.angle_alpha   90.00
_cell.angle_beta   90.00
_cell.angle_gamma   90.00
#
_symmetry.space_group_name_H-M   'P 1'
#
loop_
_entity.id
_entity.type
_entity.pdbx_description
1 polymer ?
#
loop_
_entity_poly.entity_id
_entity_poly.type
_entity_poly.pdbx_seq_one_letter_code
_entity_poly.pdbx_strand_id
1 'polypeptide(L)'
;MGEEELVLRDDEVHHLAVRRCRAGDELDVIDGEGEFLRVRLRSLEEGREARCDILWRHRGRGESPVELRLAPALIKGQRFDFVVEKATEIGVAYIDPMTTFRGVVTGPSGSKLDRWQRLARAATKQCGRSRVPRLGSPASFETVVAEYQRACAQV
;
A
#
# COMPACT_ATOMS: atom_id res chain seq x y z
N MET A 1 27.80 -13.73 -15.07
CA MET A 1 26.37 -13.68 -14.70
C MET A 1 26.29 -12.77 -13.49
N GLY A 2 25.80 -11.54 -13.65
CA GLY A 2 25.74 -10.60 -12.54
C GLY A 2 24.67 -11.05 -11.55
N GLU A 3 25.05 -11.34 -10.31
CA GLU A 3 24.07 -11.50 -9.23
C GLU A 3 23.46 -10.12 -8.98
N GLU A 4 22.19 -9.96 -9.34
CA GLU A 4 21.44 -8.74 -9.09
C GLU A 4 21.13 -8.68 -7.58
N GLU A 5 21.73 -7.71 -6.88
CA GLU A 5 21.60 -7.54 -5.43
C GLU A 5 20.57 -6.46 -5.08
N LEU A 6 19.82 -6.69 -4.00
CA LEU A 6 18.96 -5.71 -3.36
C LEU A 6 19.44 -5.44 -1.93
N VAL A 7 19.52 -4.17 -1.55
CA VAL A 7 19.83 -3.75 -0.18
C VAL A 7 18.61 -3.07 0.44
N LEU A 8 18.12 -3.62 1.55
CA LEU A 8 17.04 -3.07 2.35
C LEU A 8 17.62 -2.32 3.57
N ARG A 9 16.99 -1.21 3.95
CA ARG A 9 17.41 -0.31 5.03
C ARG A 9 16.24 0.11 5.91
N ASP A 10 16.56 0.78 7.01
CA ASP A 10 15.60 1.46 7.89
C ASP A 10 14.50 0.53 8.42
N ASP A 11 13.24 0.93 8.25
CA ASP A 11 12.05 0.22 8.75
C ASP A 11 11.97 -1.23 8.25
N GLU A 12 12.48 -1.54 7.05
CA GLU A 12 12.45 -2.91 6.53
C GLU A 12 13.41 -3.83 7.29
N VAL A 13 14.58 -3.34 7.71
CA VAL A 13 15.53 -4.12 8.51
C VAL A 13 14.92 -4.45 9.87
N HIS A 14 14.31 -3.46 10.51
CA HIS A 14 13.60 -3.67 11.77
C HIS A 14 12.46 -4.68 11.61
N HIS A 15 11.67 -4.56 10.54
CA HIS A 15 10.58 -5.49 10.25
C HIS A 15 11.07 -6.93 10.05
N LEU A 16 12.18 -7.14 9.33
CA LEU A 16 12.78 -8.47 9.16
C LEU A 16 13.29 -9.05 10.49
N ALA A 17 13.91 -8.23 11.34
CA ALA A 17 14.37 -8.64 12.66
C ALA A 17 13.21 -9.05 13.57
N VAL A 18 12.12 -8.27 13.61
CA VAL A 18 10.89 -8.58 14.36
C VAL A 18 10.24 -9.87 13.85
N ARG A 19 10.26 -10.11 12.54
CA ARG A 19 9.79 -11.37 11.93
C ARG A 19 10.75 -12.55 12.13
N ARG A 20 11.91 -12.31 12.74
CA ARG A 20 12.96 -13.31 13.03
C ARG A 20 13.47 -14.00 11.76
N CYS A 21 13.53 -13.26 10.65
CA CYS A 21 14.08 -13.76 9.39
C CYS A 21 15.57 -14.07 9.54
N ARG A 22 16.05 -15.05 8.78
CA ARG A 22 17.44 -15.53 8.79
C ARG A 22 18.01 -15.61 7.37
N ALA A 23 19.34 -15.59 7.28
CA ALA A 23 20.01 -15.87 6.01
C ALA A 23 19.50 -17.20 5.42
N GLY A 24 19.18 -17.19 4.13
CA GLY A 24 18.55 -18.30 3.41
C GLY A 24 17.03 -18.14 3.24
N ASP A 25 16.36 -17.32 4.05
CA ASP A 25 14.91 -17.11 3.93
C ASP A 25 14.56 -16.42 2.61
N GLU A 26 13.43 -16.80 2.02
CA GLU A 26 12.89 -16.14 0.84
C GLU A 26 11.84 -15.09 1.24
N LEU A 27 11.96 -13.91 0.65
CA LEU A 27 11.17 -12.73 0.98
C LEU A 27 10.52 -12.18 -0.29
N ASP A 28 9.36 -11.57 -0.11
CA ASP A 28 8.69 -10.79 -1.14
C ASP A 28 8.92 -9.31 -0.86
N VAL A 29 9.48 -8.61 -1.84
CA VAL A 29 9.75 -7.17 -1.78
C VAL A 29 8.96 -6.47 -2.86
N ILE A 30 8.33 -5.35 -2.50
CA ILE A 30 7.55 -4.51 -3.40
C ILE A 30 7.99 -3.06 -3.27
N ASP A 31 7.95 -2.31 -4.36
CA ASP A 31 8.16 -0.86 -4.38
C ASP A 31 6.88 -0.08 -4.04
N GLY A 32 5.73 -0.74 -4.13
CA GLY A 32 4.40 -0.14 -3.98
C GLY A 32 3.87 0.54 -5.24
N GLU A 33 4.65 0.57 -6.31
CA GLU A 33 4.32 1.14 -7.63
C GLU A 33 4.16 0.04 -8.70
N GLY A 34 4.14 -1.22 -8.26
CA GLY A 34 3.82 -2.39 -9.07
C GLY A 34 5.01 -3.28 -9.38
N GLU A 35 6.22 -2.95 -8.92
CA GLU A 35 7.33 -3.89 -8.94
C GLU A 35 7.20 -4.90 -7.80
N PHE A 36 7.48 -6.15 -8.13
CA PHE A 36 7.53 -7.25 -7.20
C PHE A 36 8.83 -8.05 -7.42
N LEU A 37 9.56 -8.29 -6.35
CA LEU A 37 10.78 -9.09 -6.34
C LEU A 37 10.60 -10.25 -5.36
N ARG A 38 10.91 -11.47 -5.81
CA ARG A 38 11.25 -12.55 -4.90
C ARG A 38 12.74 -12.51 -4.68
N VAL A 39 13.16 -12.43 -3.42
CA VAL A 39 14.57 -12.35 -3.05
C VAL A 39 14.92 -13.41 -2.01
N ARG A 40 16.20 -13.80 -1.96
CA ARG A 40 16.74 -14.61 -0.87
C ARG A 40 17.60 -13.75 0.04
N LEU A 41 17.31 -13.75 1.32
CA LEU A 41 18.07 -13.01 2.32
C LEU A 41 19.48 -13.61 2.44
N ARG A 42 20.52 -12.84 2.12
CA ARG A 42 21.92 -13.24 2.30
C ARG A 42 22.43 -12.94 3.69
N SER A 43 22.16 -11.73 4.18
CA SER A 43 22.57 -11.29 5.50
C SER A 43 21.58 -10.27 6.06
N LEU A 44 21.45 -10.27 7.38
CA LEU A 44 20.67 -9.29 8.13
C LEU A 44 21.56 -8.71 9.23
N GLU A 45 21.97 -7.46 9.06
CA GLU A 45 22.68 -6.69 10.08
C GLU A 45 21.67 -5.78 10.77
N GLU A 46 21.16 -6.21 11.93
CA GLU A 46 20.11 -5.49 12.66
C GLU A 46 20.53 -4.04 12.96
N GLY A 47 19.64 -3.09 12.67
CA GLY A 47 19.90 -1.65 12.81
C GLY A 47 20.74 -1.03 11.69
N ARG A 48 21.14 -1.79 10.65
CA ARG A 48 21.96 -1.28 9.54
C ARG A 48 21.37 -1.59 8.16
N GLU A 49 21.51 -2.82 7.68
CA GLU A 49 21.05 -3.21 6.34
C GLU A 49 20.77 -4.71 6.25
N ALA A 50 19.94 -5.09 5.30
CA ALA A 50 19.75 -6.47 4.89
C ALA A 50 20.09 -6.61 3.41
N ARG A 51 20.93 -7.58 3.07
CA ARG A 51 21.35 -7.84 1.68
C ARG A 51 20.64 -9.05 1.15
N CYS A 52 20.13 -8.97 -0.07
CA CYS A 52 19.35 -10.03 -0.68
C CYS A 52 19.77 -10.29 -2.12
N ASP A 53 19.73 -11.55 -2.54
CA ASP A 53 19.84 -11.94 -3.94
C ASP A 53 18.47 -11.87 -4.60
N ILE A 54 18.35 -11.20 -5.75
CA ILE A 54 17.12 -11.22 -6.53
C ILE A 54 17.01 -12.58 -7.24
N LEU A 55 15.97 -13.34 -6.90
CA LEU A 55 15.68 -14.63 -7.53
C LEU A 55 14.89 -14.45 -8.83
N TRP A 56 13.85 -13.61 -8.78
CA TRP A 56 13.05 -13.25 -9.95
C TRP A 56 12.21 -11.98 -9.70
N ARG A 57 11.71 -11.39 -10.79
CA ARG A 57 10.92 -10.14 -10.78
C ARG A 57 9.58 -10.34 -11.50
N HIS A 58 8.56 -9.60 -11.09
CA HIS A 58 7.26 -9.55 -11.76
C HIS A 58 6.67 -8.15 -11.64
N ARG A 59 5.79 -7.76 -12.56
CA ARG A 59 5.12 -6.47 -12.53
C ARG A 59 3.61 -6.65 -12.39
N GLY A 60 3.00 -5.92 -11.47
CA GLY A 60 1.56 -5.98 -11.22
C GLY A 60 1.13 -7.28 -10.54
N ARG A 61 1.97 -7.88 -9.69
CA ARG A 61 1.61 -9.08 -8.94
C ARG A 61 0.42 -8.78 -8.02
N GLY A 62 -0.58 -9.66 -8.03
CA GLY A 62 -1.75 -9.57 -7.17
C GLY A 62 -2.75 -8.47 -7.54
N GLU A 63 -2.56 -7.78 -8.66
CA GLU A 63 -3.43 -6.69 -9.08
C GLU A 63 -4.65 -7.17 -9.87
N SER A 64 -5.80 -6.53 -9.62
CA SER A 64 -7.03 -6.75 -10.37
C SER A 64 -6.88 -6.21 -11.80
N PRO A 65 -7.45 -6.91 -12.82
CA PRO A 65 -7.51 -6.37 -14.19
C PRO A 65 -8.51 -5.20 -14.30
N VAL A 66 -9.38 -5.03 -13.31
CA VAL A 66 -10.33 -3.91 -13.21
C VAL A 66 -9.80 -2.88 -12.23
N GLU A 67 -9.68 -1.63 -12.67
CA GLU A 67 -9.33 -0.50 -11.81
C GLU A 67 -10.54 -0.11 -10.95
N LEU A 68 -10.58 -0.63 -9.72
CA LEU A 68 -11.63 -0.29 -8.76
C LEU A 68 -11.27 1.01 -8.03
N ARG A 69 -12.17 1.99 -8.09
CA ARG A 69 -12.09 3.25 -7.34
C ARG A 69 -13.18 3.28 -6.26
N LEU A 70 -12.80 3.60 -5.03
CA LEU A 70 -13.69 3.62 -3.88
C LEU A 70 -13.70 5.02 -3.26
N ALA A 71 -14.89 5.61 -3.15
CA ALA A 71 -15.11 6.89 -2.48
C ALA A 71 -15.92 6.71 -1.19
N PRO A 72 -15.29 6.36 -0.05
CA PRO A 72 -16.02 6.14 1.19
C PRO A 72 -16.29 7.47 1.91
N ALA A 73 -17.50 7.63 2.46
CA ALA A 73 -17.79 8.75 3.34
C ALA A 73 -16.91 8.69 4.61
N LEU A 74 -16.43 9.85 5.07
CA LEU A 74 -15.69 9.92 6.33
C LEU A 74 -16.58 9.50 7.50
N ILE A 75 -16.13 8.49 8.24
CA ILE A 75 -16.81 7.93 9.41
C ILE A 75 -16.04 8.23 10.70
N LYS A 76 -16.78 8.38 11.81
CA LYS A 76 -16.21 8.66 13.13
C LYS A 76 -15.34 7.51 13.64
N GLY A 77 -14.33 7.89 14.43
CA GLY A 77 -13.43 6.95 15.10
C GLY A 77 -12.43 6.27 14.16
N GLN A 78 -12.03 5.06 14.55
CA GLN A 78 -11.04 4.24 13.84
C GLN A 78 -11.66 3.31 12.79
N ARG A 79 -12.97 3.38 12.55
CA ARG A 79 -13.63 2.51 11.56
C ARG A 79 -13.14 2.76 10.13
N PHE A 80 -12.63 3.95 9.84
CA PHE A 80 -12.07 4.26 8.53
C PHE A 80 -10.76 3.49 8.27
N ASP A 81 -10.02 3.14 9.30
CA ASP A 81 -8.80 2.32 9.18
C ASP A 81 -9.14 0.94 8.61
N PHE A 82 -10.22 0.33 9.10
CA PHE A 82 -10.76 -0.91 8.55
C PHE A 82 -11.14 -0.78 7.07
N VAL A 83 -11.73 0.36 6.67
CA VAL A 83 -12.05 0.63 5.26
C VAL A 83 -10.77 0.66 4.42
N VAL A 84 -9.72 1.34 4.89
CA VAL A 84 -8.44 1.42 4.18
C VAL A 84 -7.78 0.04 4.04
N GLU A 85 -7.71 -0.72 5.12
CA GLU A 85 -7.17 -2.08 5.11
C GLU A 85 -7.94 -2.98 4.14
N LYS A 86 -9.27 -3.07 4.28
CA LYS A 86 -10.08 -3.99 3.47
C LYS A 86 -10.23 -3.56 2.02
N ALA A 87 -10.32 -2.26 1.74
CA ALA A 87 -10.26 -1.75 0.37
C ALA A 87 -8.93 -2.17 -0.30
N THR A 88 -7.82 -2.08 0.42
CA THR A 88 -6.51 -2.53 -0.09
C THR A 88 -6.50 -4.04 -0.36
N GLU A 89 -7.01 -4.85 0.56
CA GLU A 89 -7.05 -6.32 0.41
C GLU A 89 -7.90 -6.78 -0.78
N ILE A 90 -9.03 -6.11 -1.07
CA ILE A 90 -9.94 -6.49 -2.17
C ILE A 90 -9.55 -5.92 -3.54
N GLY A 91 -8.37 -5.29 -3.67
CA GLY A 91 -7.87 -4.84 -4.97
C GLY A 91 -8.29 -3.42 -5.39
N VAL A 92 -8.77 -2.57 -4.46
CA VAL A 92 -9.03 -1.16 -4.77
C VAL A 92 -7.72 -0.48 -5.18
N ALA A 93 -7.75 0.33 -6.25
CA ALA A 93 -6.62 1.10 -6.75
C ALA A 93 -6.61 2.54 -6.22
N TYR A 94 -7.79 3.13 -5.99
CA TYR A 94 -7.96 4.49 -5.50
C TYR A 94 -8.96 4.53 -4.35
N ILE A 95 -8.57 5.13 -3.24
CA ILE A 95 -9.43 5.38 -2.08
C ILE A 95 -9.50 6.89 -1.90
N ASP A 96 -10.60 7.51 -2.30
CA ASP A 96 -10.81 8.96 -2.24
C ASP A 96 -11.90 9.29 -1.19
N PRO A 97 -11.52 9.62 0.05
CA PRO A 97 -12.49 9.84 1.12
C PRO A 97 -13.41 11.04 0.80
N MET A 98 -14.69 10.96 1.15
CA MET A 98 -15.64 12.05 0.88
C MET A 98 -16.28 12.63 2.15
N THR A 99 -16.40 13.95 2.19
CA THR A 99 -17.32 14.64 3.09
C THR A 99 -18.71 14.68 2.45
N THR A 100 -19.74 14.41 3.25
CA THR A 100 -21.14 14.33 2.76
C THR A 100 -22.04 15.16 3.66
N PHE A 101 -23.21 15.56 3.15
CA PHE A 101 -24.15 16.45 3.87
C PHE A 101 -24.58 15.93 5.25
N ARG A 102 -24.77 14.61 5.40
CA ARG A 102 -25.11 13.96 6.69
C ARG A 102 -23.88 13.54 7.49
N GLY A 103 -22.68 13.81 6.96
CA GLY A 103 -21.41 13.47 7.58
C GLY A 103 -21.09 14.40 8.74
N VAL A 104 -20.63 13.81 9.84
CA VAL A 104 -20.30 14.52 11.09
C VAL A 104 -18.79 14.71 11.29
N VAL A 105 -17.98 14.28 10.31
CA VAL A 105 -16.53 14.40 10.32
C VAL A 105 -16.13 15.34 9.20
N THR A 106 -15.55 16.47 9.57
CA THR A 106 -14.81 17.33 8.66
C THR A 106 -13.34 16.89 8.66
N GLY A 107 -12.68 16.99 7.51
CA GLY A 107 -11.25 16.76 7.25
C GLY A 107 -10.40 16.02 8.31
N PRO A 108 -9.81 14.84 7.99
CA PRO A 108 -8.82 14.21 8.85
C PRO A 108 -7.59 15.12 9.01
N SER A 109 -6.95 15.06 10.18
CA SER A 109 -5.64 15.67 10.39
C SER A 109 -4.60 15.03 9.46
N GLY A 110 -3.50 15.75 9.17
CA GLY A 110 -2.37 15.19 8.42
C GLY A 110 -1.85 13.88 9.03
N SER A 111 -1.74 13.84 10.36
CA SER A 111 -1.34 12.63 11.09
C SER A 111 -2.25 11.41 10.86
N LYS A 112 -3.54 11.64 10.56
CA LYS A 112 -4.49 10.57 10.26
C LYS A 112 -4.34 10.08 8.82
N LEU A 113 -4.02 10.97 7.87
CA LEU A 113 -3.67 10.58 6.50
C LEU A 113 -2.38 9.74 6.48
N ASP A 114 -1.34 10.15 7.22
CA ASP A 114 -0.10 9.37 7.33
C ASP A 114 -0.34 7.97 7.92
N ARG A 115 -1.23 7.87 8.92
CA ARG A 115 -1.66 6.59 9.49
C ARG A 115 -2.32 5.71 8.43
N TRP A 116 -3.26 6.25 7.65
CA TRP A 116 -3.91 5.49 6.59
C TRP A 116 -2.94 5.04 5.50
N GLN A 117 -1.98 5.88 5.13
CA GLN A 117 -0.93 5.50 4.18
C GLN A 117 -0.10 4.32 4.70
N ARG A 118 0.27 4.33 5.99
CA ARG A 118 0.97 3.19 6.62
C ARG A 118 0.12 1.93 6.64
N LEU A 119 -1.17 2.04 6.95
CA LEU A 119 -2.10 0.90 6.91
C LEU A 119 -2.24 0.31 5.51
N ALA A 120 -2.40 1.16 4.48
CA ALA A 120 -2.45 0.71 3.09
C ALA A 120 -1.17 -0.02 2.68
N ARG A 121 0.02 0.52 3.04
CA ARG A 121 1.30 -0.15 2.79
C ARG A 121 1.40 -1.52 3.48
N ALA A 122 1.01 -1.59 4.76
CA ALA A 122 1.01 -2.84 5.51
C ALA A 122 0.04 -3.87 4.93
N ALA A 123 -1.19 -3.46 4.60
CA ALA A 123 -2.19 -4.30 3.97
C ALA A 123 -1.72 -4.82 2.61
N THR A 124 -1.11 -3.96 1.78
CA THR A 124 -0.53 -4.34 0.48
C THR A 124 0.50 -5.47 0.63
N LYS A 125 1.44 -5.33 1.58
CA LYS A 125 2.44 -6.37 1.88
C LYS A 125 1.78 -7.67 2.36
N GLN A 126 0.74 -7.59 3.19
CA GLN A 126 0.05 -8.76 3.75
C GLN A 126 -0.79 -9.51 2.72
N CYS A 127 -1.48 -8.81 1.81
CA CYS A 127 -2.32 -9.43 0.79
C CYS A 127 -1.56 -9.86 -0.47
N GLY A 128 -0.26 -9.58 -0.57
CA GLY A 128 0.59 -9.98 -1.69
C GLY A 128 0.38 -9.16 -2.96
N ARG A 129 -0.16 -7.95 -2.82
CA ARG A 129 -0.26 -6.95 -3.89
C ARG A 129 1.08 -6.25 -4.09
N SER A 130 1.29 -5.73 -5.30
CA SER A 130 2.51 -5.00 -5.66
C SER A 130 2.29 -3.50 -5.72
N ARG A 131 1.04 -3.04 -5.79
CA ARG A 131 0.67 -1.62 -5.79
C ARG A 131 -0.03 -1.24 -4.49
N VAL A 132 0.46 -0.17 -3.87
CA VAL A 132 -0.24 0.47 -2.76
C VAL A 132 -1.36 1.34 -3.35
N PRO A 133 -2.62 1.24 -2.89
CA PRO A 133 -3.67 2.10 -3.40
C PRO A 133 -3.37 3.57 -3.16
N ARG A 134 -3.74 4.42 -4.11
CA ARG A 134 -3.65 5.86 -3.93
C ARG A 134 -4.71 6.31 -2.92
N LEU A 135 -4.27 6.94 -1.83
CA LEU A 135 -5.15 7.60 -0.88
C LEU A 135 -5.27 9.08 -1.23
N GLY A 136 -6.46 9.50 -1.64
CA GLY A 136 -6.76 10.90 -1.94
C GLY A 136 -6.96 11.75 -0.68
N SER A 137 -6.75 13.05 -0.81
CA SER A 137 -7.21 14.01 0.18
C SER A 137 -8.74 14.05 0.18
N PRO A 138 -9.39 14.11 1.35
CA PRO A 138 -10.85 14.17 1.38
C PRO A 138 -11.41 15.40 0.68
N ALA A 139 -12.43 15.17 -0.13
CA ALA A 139 -13.13 16.20 -0.88
C ALA A 139 -14.64 16.09 -0.68
N SER A 140 -15.40 17.09 -1.14
CA SER A 140 -16.86 17.00 -1.10
C SER A 140 -17.37 15.93 -2.06
N PHE A 141 -18.55 15.39 -1.77
CA PHE A 141 -19.25 14.44 -2.66
C PHE A 141 -19.28 14.93 -4.12
N GLU A 142 -19.62 16.19 -4.35
CA GLU A 142 -19.73 16.79 -5.68
C GLU A 142 -18.38 16.78 -6.40
N THR A 143 -17.30 17.13 -5.69
CA THR A 143 -15.93 17.13 -6.23
C THR A 143 -15.52 15.71 -6.65
N VAL A 144 -15.71 14.72 -5.77
CA VAL A 144 -15.33 13.33 -6.04
C VAL A 144 -16.13 12.74 -7.21
N VAL A 145 -17.44 12.98 -7.26
CA VAL A 145 -18.29 12.52 -8.38
C VAL A 145 -17.83 13.12 -9.70
N ALA A 146 -17.53 14.43 -9.74
CA ALA A 146 -17.05 15.08 -10.94
C ALA A 146 -15.66 14.56 -11.39
N GLU A 147 -14.79 14.21 -10.46
CA GLU A 147 -13.51 13.54 -10.78
C GLU A 147 -13.72 12.14 -11.36
N TYR A 148 -14.60 11.34 -10.76
CA TYR A 148 -14.83 9.97 -11.22
C TYR A 148 -15.55 9.92 -12.56
N GLN A 149 -16.52 10.80 -12.81
CA GLN A 149 -17.17 10.94 -14.11
C GLN A 149 -16.16 11.27 -15.22
N ARG A 150 -15.20 12.17 -14.94
CA ARG A 150 -14.12 12.49 -15.89
C ARG A 150 -13.20 11.31 -16.14
N ALA A 151 -12.82 10.57 -15.10
CA ALA A 151 -11.97 9.39 -15.23
C ALA A 151 -12.66 8.29 -16.05
N CYS A 152 -13.95 8.01 -15.80
CA CYS A 152 -14.70 7.01 -16.55
C CYS A 152 -14.93 7.41 -18.02
N ALA A 153 -15.02 8.70 -18.34
CA ALA A 153 -15.19 9.19 -19.71
C ALA A 153 -13.90 9.09 -20.57
N GLN A 154 -12.76 8.77 -19.96
CA GLN A 154 -11.45 8.66 -20.62
C GLN A 154 -11.04 7.20 -20.89
N VAL A 155 -11.89 6.24 -20.49
CA VAL A 155 -11.73 4.79 -20.70
C VAL A 155 -12.61 4.35 -21.86
#